data_AF-A0AAN0SAM1-F1
#
_entry.id   AF-A0AAN0SAM1-F1
#
_cell.length_a   1.000
_cell.length_b   1.000
_cell.length_c   1.000
_cell.angle_alpha   90.00
_cell.angle_beta   90.00
_cell.angle_gamma   90.00
#
_symmetry.space_group_name_H-M   'P 1'
#
loop_
_entity.id
_entity.type
_entity.pdbx_description
1 polymer ?
#
loop_
_entity_poly.entity_id
_entity_poly.type
_entity_poly.pdbx_seq_one_letter_code
_entity_poly.pdbx_strand_id
1 'polypeptide(L)'
;MKKIILTLMLFSFSTYSFAYTCAGNVKGVSIEPTTGDVLVEKIGPLTWPRLCSVSNERNGVSTEACKAVYSTLLTAQASNMQVTLWFRDSKSCEEQVSWQLLTGWYFGPSLNN
;
A
#
# COMPACT_ATOMS: atom_id res chain seq x y z
N MET A 1 4.11 5.01 59.13
CA MET A 1 3.87 5.69 57.83
C MET A 1 5.09 5.45 56.93
N LYS A 2 5.08 4.40 56.08
CA LYS A 2 6.17 4.12 55.13
C LYS A 2 5.59 4.17 53.71
N LYS A 3 6.03 5.16 52.95
CA LYS A 3 5.65 5.41 51.56
C LYS A 3 6.30 4.33 50.68
N ILE A 4 5.49 3.45 50.08
CA ILE A 4 5.96 2.54 49.02
C ILE A 4 5.81 3.31 47.70
N ILE A 5 6.92 3.80 47.19
CA ILE A 5 7.02 4.40 45.86
C ILE A 5 7.09 3.24 44.87
N LEU A 6 5.98 2.98 44.17
CA LEU A 6 5.90 1.99 43.11
C LEU A 6 6.37 2.64 41.80
N THR A 7 7.64 2.43 41.44
CA THR A 7 8.24 2.90 40.20
C THR A 7 7.70 2.06 39.03
N LEU A 8 6.75 2.62 38.28
CA LEU A 8 6.16 2.01 37.09
C LEU A 8 7.19 2.07 35.95
N MET A 9 7.84 0.93 35.68
CA MET A 9 8.82 0.75 34.61
C MET A 9 8.08 0.80 33.26
N LEU A 10 8.23 1.91 32.55
CA LEU A 10 7.73 2.10 31.18
C LEU A 10 8.49 1.16 30.24
N PHE A 11 7.89 0.02 29.91
CA PHE A 11 8.31 -0.81 28.78
C PHE A 11 7.93 -0.08 27.49
N SER A 12 8.89 0.62 26.89
CA SER A 12 8.77 1.15 25.53
C SER A 12 8.80 -0.02 24.56
N PHE A 13 7.63 -0.49 24.11
CA PHE A 13 7.55 -1.43 23.01
C PHE A 13 7.96 -0.71 21.73
N SER A 14 9.18 -0.97 21.25
CA SER A 14 9.61 -0.57 19.92
C SER A 14 8.74 -1.29 18.90
N THR A 15 7.86 -0.56 18.21
CA THR A 15 7.13 -1.13 17.06
C THR A 15 8.13 -1.33 15.93
N TYR A 16 8.64 -2.56 15.78
CA TYR A 16 9.44 -2.92 14.62
C TYR A 16 8.56 -2.81 13.37
N SER A 17 8.92 -1.91 12.47
CA SER A 17 8.38 -1.92 11.11
C SER A 17 9.10 -3.02 10.33
N PHE A 18 8.33 -3.97 9.81
CA PHE A 18 8.83 -5.06 8.99
C PHE A 18 8.66 -4.67 7.51
N ALA A 19 9.71 -4.94 6.73
CA ALA A 19 9.61 -4.83 5.28
C ALA A 19 9.00 -6.12 4.73
N TYR A 20 7.98 -6.00 3.89
CA TYR A 20 7.37 -7.12 3.19
C TYR A 20 6.99 -6.71 1.77
N THR A 21 6.67 -7.73 0.97
CA THR A 21 6.48 -7.60 -0.46
C THR A 21 5.17 -8.27 -0.86
N CYS A 22 4.33 -7.55 -1.60
CA CYS A 22 3.13 -8.10 -2.21
C CYS A 22 3.32 -8.18 -3.71
N ALA A 23 3.18 -9.39 -4.28
CA ALA A 23 3.39 -9.62 -5.69
C ALA A 23 2.27 -10.47 -6.29
N GLY A 24 1.96 -10.22 -7.56
CA GLY A 24 1.04 -11.06 -8.33
C GLY A 24 0.50 -10.36 -9.57
N ASN A 25 -0.35 -11.07 -10.31
CA ASN A 25 -1.01 -10.53 -11.50
C ASN A 25 -1.95 -9.38 -11.12
N VAL A 26 -2.02 -8.40 -12.01
CA VAL A 26 -2.92 -7.23 -11.90
C VAL A 26 -4.25 -7.53 -12.57
N LYS A 27 -5.36 -7.31 -11.85
CA LYS A 27 -6.73 -7.40 -12.39
C LYS A 27 -7.56 -6.21 -11.95
N GLY A 28 -8.44 -5.74 -12.82
CA GLY A 28 -9.42 -4.68 -12.53
C GLY A 28 -8.80 -3.32 -12.22
N VAL A 29 -7.83 -2.85 -13.02
CA VAL A 29 -7.32 -1.48 -12.90
C VAL A 29 -8.41 -0.48 -13.25
N SER A 30 -8.67 0.48 -12.36
CA SER A 30 -9.77 1.42 -12.47
C SER A 30 -9.42 2.77 -11.84
N ILE A 31 -10.18 3.80 -12.23
CA ILE A 31 -10.12 5.14 -11.63
C ILE A 31 -11.50 5.47 -11.07
N GLU A 32 -11.58 5.86 -9.79
CA GLU A 32 -12.81 6.35 -9.19
C GLU A 32 -13.17 7.73 -9.79
N PRO A 33 -14.35 7.88 -10.41
CA PRO A 33 -14.68 9.06 -11.21
C PRO A 33 -14.77 10.36 -10.39
N THR A 34 -15.09 10.27 -9.10
CA THR A 34 -15.31 11.44 -8.23
C THR A 34 -14.02 11.95 -7.58
N THR A 35 -13.02 11.10 -7.36
CA THR A 35 -11.79 11.46 -6.64
C THR A 35 -10.53 11.35 -7.50
N GLY A 36 -10.61 10.65 -8.63
CA GLY A 36 -9.43 10.31 -9.44
C GLY A 36 -8.57 9.22 -8.82
N ASP A 37 -9.07 8.48 -7.83
CA ASP A 37 -8.27 7.46 -7.18
C ASP A 37 -8.06 6.24 -8.05
N VAL A 38 -6.83 5.74 -8.11
CA VAL A 38 -6.47 4.50 -8.77
C VAL A 38 -6.78 3.34 -7.83
N LEU A 39 -7.70 2.46 -8.26
CA LEU A 39 -8.01 1.21 -7.59
C LEU A 39 -7.66 0.03 -8.49
N VAL A 40 -7.30 -1.09 -7.86
CA VAL A 40 -7.05 -2.34 -8.56
C VAL A 40 -7.85 -3.44 -7.87
N GLU A 41 -8.68 -4.18 -8.59
CA GLU A 41 -9.45 -5.29 -8.01
C GLU A 41 -8.52 -6.31 -7.31
N LYS A 42 -7.42 -6.69 -7.96
CA LYS A 42 -6.46 -7.65 -7.40
C LYS A 42 -5.02 -7.40 -7.79
N ILE A 43 -4.11 -7.46 -6.80
CA ILE A 43 -2.64 -7.55 -6.97
C ILE A 43 -2.14 -8.62 -5.98
N GLY A 44 -1.97 -9.85 -6.47
CA GLY A 44 -1.65 -10.98 -5.57
C GLY A 44 -2.73 -11.13 -4.48
N PRO A 45 -2.37 -11.09 -3.18
CA PRO A 45 -3.34 -11.13 -2.06
C PRO A 45 -4.10 -9.81 -1.83
N LEU A 46 -3.60 -8.67 -2.34
CA LEU A 46 -4.28 -7.38 -2.17
C LEU A 46 -5.58 -7.36 -2.96
N THR A 47 -6.67 -6.92 -2.32
CA THR A 47 -8.00 -6.86 -2.93
C THR A 47 -8.58 -5.45 -2.80
N TRP A 48 -8.92 -4.81 -3.93
CA TRP A 48 -9.36 -3.41 -4.01
C TRP A 48 -8.49 -2.38 -3.25
N PRO A 49 -7.14 -2.43 -3.28
CA PRO A 49 -6.33 -1.33 -2.75
C PRO A 49 -6.58 -0.03 -3.53
N ARG A 50 -6.69 1.08 -2.79
CA ARG A 50 -6.71 2.45 -3.32
C ARG A 50 -5.29 3.01 -3.24
N LEU A 51 -4.58 3.12 -4.37
CA LEU A 51 -3.13 3.36 -4.36
C LEU A 51 -2.77 4.85 -4.22
N CYS A 52 -3.32 5.70 -5.10
CA CYS A 52 -3.00 7.12 -5.22
C CYS A 52 -4.10 7.83 -6.02
N SER A 53 -4.01 9.16 -6.21
CA SER A 53 -4.95 9.93 -7.04
C SER A 53 -4.28 10.55 -8.27
N VAL A 54 -4.96 10.47 -9.42
CA VAL A 54 -4.55 11.16 -10.66
C VAL A 54 -5.03 12.62 -10.73
N SER A 55 -5.70 13.10 -9.68
CA SER A 55 -6.26 14.45 -9.59
C SER A 55 -5.58 15.32 -8.52
N ASN A 56 -5.01 14.72 -7.48
CA ASN A 56 -4.31 15.44 -6.41
C ASN A 56 -3.24 14.57 -5.76
N GLU A 57 -2.27 15.20 -5.09
CA GLU A 57 -1.31 14.47 -4.26
C GLU A 57 -2.04 13.75 -3.11
N ARG A 58 -1.68 12.49 -2.86
CA ARG A 58 -2.25 11.68 -1.78
C ARG A 58 -1.19 10.70 -1.27
N ASN A 59 -1.07 10.60 0.05
CA ASN A 59 -0.10 9.72 0.72
C ASN A 59 1.37 9.93 0.26
N GLY A 60 1.74 11.18 -0.04
CA GLY A 60 3.08 11.51 -0.55
C GLY A 60 3.35 11.08 -1.99
N VAL A 61 2.32 10.60 -2.72
CA VAL A 61 2.40 10.27 -4.14
C VAL A 61 1.85 11.45 -4.94
N SER A 62 2.71 12.09 -5.74
CA SER A 62 2.30 13.17 -6.64
C SER A 62 1.35 12.69 -7.72
N THR A 63 0.56 13.60 -8.26
CA THR A 63 -0.37 13.34 -9.35
C THR A 63 0.31 12.71 -10.57
N GLU A 64 1.49 13.20 -10.93
CA GLU A 64 2.31 12.71 -12.05
C GLU A 64 2.81 11.29 -11.79
N ALA A 65 3.31 11.03 -10.58
CA ALA A 65 3.73 9.69 -10.18
C ALA A 65 2.53 8.72 -10.22
N CYS A 66 1.36 9.15 -9.76
CA CYS A 66 0.17 8.31 -9.78
C CYS A 66 -0.29 7.95 -11.20
N LYS A 67 -0.19 8.88 -12.16
CA LYS A 67 -0.46 8.59 -13.58
C LYS A 67 0.52 7.56 -14.15
N ALA A 68 1.80 7.62 -13.76
CA ALA A 68 2.79 6.61 -14.13
C ALA A 68 2.48 5.24 -13.48
N VAL A 69 2.07 5.22 -12.21
CA VAL A 69 1.59 4.01 -11.50
C VAL A 69 0.40 3.39 -12.23
N TYR A 70 -0.63 4.19 -12.55
CA TYR A 70 -1.80 3.74 -13.31
C TYR A 70 -1.40 3.13 -14.66
N SER A 71 -0.52 3.80 -15.40
CA SER A 71 -0.02 3.31 -16.69
C SER A 71 0.72 1.98 -16.55
N THR A 72 1.57 1.85 -15.53
CA THR A 72 2.32 0.62 -15.24
C THR A 72 1.38 -0.55 -14.91
N LEU A 73 0.37 -0.32 -14.07
CA LEU A 73 -0.64 -1.32 -13.71
C LEU A 73 -1.48 -1.72 -14.93
N LEU A 74 -1.87 -0.75 -15.76
CA LEU A 74 -2.63 -1.00 -16.98
C LEU A 74 -1.81 -1.86 -17.96
N THR A 75 -0.52 -1.56 -18.14
CA THR A 75 0.41 -2.37 -18.93
C THR A 75 0.56 -3.78 -18.36
N ALA A 76 0.70 -3.92 -17.04
CA ALA A 76 0.80 -5.22 -16.38
C ALA A 76 -0.45 -6.08 -16.65
N GLN A 77 -1.65 -5.49 -16.50
CA GLN A 77 -2.91 -6.16 -16.78
C GLN A 77 -3.01 -6.56 -18.26
N ALA A 78 -2.72 -5.64 -19.18
CA ALA A 78 -2.82 -5.88 -20.62
C ALA A 78 -1.83 -6.95 -21.11
N SER A 79 -0.67 -7.05 -20.45
CA SER A 79 0.40 -7.98 -20.81
C SER A 79 0.40 -9.25 -19.96
N ASN A 80 -0.58 -9.42 -19.07
CA ASN A 80 -0.66 -10.52 -18.09
C ASN A 80 0.65 -10.71 -17.28
N MET A 81 1.29 -9.60 -16.92
CA MET A 81 2.51 -9.57 -16.11
C MET A 81 2.17 -9.43 -14.63
N GLN A 82 3.10 -9.87 -13.79
CA GLN A 82 3.04 -9.62 -12.36
C GLN A 82 3.59 -8.24 -12.04
N VAL A 83 3.09 -7.64 -10.97
CA VAL A 83 3.75 -6.50 -10.34
C VAL A 83 4.19 -6.84 -8.93
N THR A 84 5.22 -6.15 -8.47
CA THR A 84 5.65 -6.17 -7.08
C THR A 84 5.50 -4.80 -6.45
N LEU A 85 4.94 -4.79 -5.23
CA LEU A 85 4.81 -3.65 -4.34
C LEU A 85 5.59 -3.94 -3.06
N TRP A 86 6.34 -2.95 -2.58
CA TRP A 86 7.12 -3.06 -1.35
C TRP A 86 6.55 -2.15 -0.27
N PHE A 87 6.49 -2.72 0.93
CA PHE A 87 5.89 -2.11 2.09
C PHE A 87 6.88 -2.04 3.24
N ARG A 88 6.71 -1.00 4.06
CA ARG A 88 7.43 -0.81 5.32
C ARG A 88 6.43 -0.29 6.34
N ASP A 89 5.73 -1.22 6.98
CA ASP A 89 4.84 -0.97 8.12
C ASP A 89 4.85 -2.20 9.05
N SER A 90 3.84 -2.40 9.89
CA SER A 90 3.73 -3.57 10.79
C SER A 90 2.59 -4.50 10.38
N LYS A 91 2.33 -4.61 9.07
CA LYS A 91 1.30 -5.47 8.48
C LYS A 91 1.91 -6.53 7.55
N SER A 92 1.04 -7.29 6.92
CA SER A 92 1.24 -8.23 5.82
C SER A 92 0.32 -7.86 4.65
N CYS A 93 0.42 -8.58 3.54
CA CYS A 93 -0.41 -8.29 2.38
C CYS A 93 -1.90 -8.60 2.62
N GLU A 94 -2.20 -9.60 3.44
CA GLU A 94 -3.56 -10.04 3.81
C GLU A 94 -4.22 -9.10 4.81
N GLU A 95 -3.43 -8.31 5.55
CA GLU A 95 -3.91 -7.33 6.53
C GLU A 95 -4.22 -5.96 5.91
N GLN A 96 -3.97 -5.78 4.61
CA GLN A 96 -4.38 -4.56 3.91
C GLN A 96 -5.88 -4.55 3.66
N VAL A 97 -6.55 -3.48 4.11
CA VAL A 97 -8.00 -3.37 4.08
C VAL A 97 -8.49 -2.95 2.69
N SER A 98 -9.44 -3.69 2.13
CA SER A 98 -10.07 -3.35 0.85
C SER A 98 -10.76 -1.99 0.87
N TRP A 99 -10.74 -1.31 -0.27
CA TRP A 99 -11.35 0.02 -0.50
C TRP A 99 -10.74 1.17 0.32
N GLN A 100 -9.71 0.89 1.13
CA GLN A 100 -8.98 1.89 1.89
C GLN A 100 -7.72 2.32 1.16
N LEU A 101 -7.29 3.55 1.46
CA LEU A 101 -6.00 4.07 1.00
C LEU A 101 -4.88 3.14 1.48
N LEU A 102 -4.06 2.70 0.53
CA LEU A 102 -2.97 1.78 0.78
C LEU A 102 -1.88 2.46 1.61
N THR A 103 -1.58 1.91 2.79
CA THR A 103 -0.58 2.46 3.73
C THR A 103 0.71 1.64 3.70
N GLY A 104 1.83 2.25 4.09
CA GLY A 104 3.12 1.56 4.20
C GLY A 104 3.79 1.22 2.88
N TRP A 105 3.08 1.31 1.76
CA TRP A 105 3.63 1.20 0.41
C TRP A 105 4.62 2.35 0.15
N TYR A 106 5.86 1.99 -0.17
CA TYR A 106 6.93 2.98 -0.40
C TYR A 106 7.66 2.81 -1.74
N PHE A 107 7.46 1.68 -2.43
CA PHE A 107 8.12 1.41 -3.72
C PHE A 107 7.31 0.45 -4.59
N GLY A 108 7.48 0.53 -5.91
CA GLY A 108 6.68 -0.16 -6.92
C GLY A 108 5.53 0.71 -7.48
N PRO A 109 4.61 0.15 -8.29
CA PRO A 109 4.63 -1.21 -8.83
C PRO A 109 5.81 -1.40 -9.80
N SER A 110 6.57 -2.48 -9.62
CA SER A 110 7.61 -2.91 -10.56
C SER A 110 7.10 -4.10 -11.36
N LEU A 111 7.27 -4.06 -12.68
CA LEU A 111 6.88 -5.15 -13.57
C LEU A 111 7.84 -6.34 -13.43
N ASN A 112 7.29 -7.54 -13.32
CA ASN A 112 8.03 -8.80 -13.33
C ASN A 112 7.41 -9.78 -14.34
N ASN A 113 8.28 -10.58 -14.96
CA ASN A 113 7.91 -11.69 -15.82
C ASN A 113 7.61 -12.96 -15.00
#